data_AF-A0A1F5K7E6-F1
#
_entry.id   AF-A0A1F5K7E6-F1
#
_cell.length_a   1.000
_cell.length_b   1.000
_cell.length_c   1.000
_cell.angle_alpha   90.00
_cell.angle_beta   90.00
_cell.angle_gamma   90.00
#
_symmetry.space_group_name_H-M   'P 1'
#
loop_
_entity.id
_entity.type
_entity.pdbx_description
1 polymer ?
#
loop_
_entity_poly.entity_id
_entity_poly.type
_entity_poly.pdbx_seq_one_letter_code
_entity_poly.pdbx_strand_id
1 'polypeptide(L)'
;MLDKAKVFLSNRTNLILVGVLVLLLAGGIFAFQRFFAGDPNAIVEEIDLAFDPEGPYALLYPRRDGNALNLSLKRTGTYDKISYELAYVANADATGSKDSERLVEDGISGIDRGVMGEVDTSKKKSEYEQEILFGTCSKNVCKYDQGVENGTLTLHIRKGKEAYRMVTQWKLQKPDVALGKLSSGDEHFKYETTASREELTLVGYTIINELTGVPKLPSGKEILGTVYALNVPLAKSFPKGAVSFELAENPPGDAKIARFLDSKNDWEILETKINGSKLSADSGGEGIFAILADSK
;
A
#
# COMPACT_ATOMS: atom_id res chain seq x y z
N MET A 1 -21.65 -47.11 -37.87
CA MET A 1 -22.06 -46.62 -36.53
C MET A 1 -23.32 -45.77 -36.56
N LEU A 2 -23.52 -44.92 -37.57
CA LEU A 2 -24.71 -44.05 -37.71
C LEU A 2 -26.05 -44.79 -37.78
N ASP A 3 -26.13 -45.94 -38.47
CA ASP A 3 -27.39 -46.69 -38.55
C ASP A 3 -27.80 -47.36 -37.24
N LYS A 4 -26.83 -47.81 -36.44
CA LYS A 4 -27.11 -48.37 -35.10
C LYS A 4 -27.60 -47.28 -34.14
N ALA A 5 -27.10 -46.06 -34.27
CA ALA A 5 -27.58 -44.91 -33.49
C ALA A 5 -29.01 -44.52 -33.85
N LYS A 6 -29.37 -44.57 -35.15
CA LYS A 6 -30.76 -44.30 -35.60
C LYS A 6 -31.77 -45.32 -35.09
N VAL A 7 -31.43 -46.61 -35.11
CA VAL A 7 -32.30 -47.68 -34.57
C VAL A 7 -32.39 -47.61 -33.04
N PHE A 8 -31.31 -47.20 -32.38
CA PHE A 8 -31.32 -47.01 -30.93
C PHE A 8 -32.20 -45.82 -30.50
N LEU A 9 -32.19 -44.71 -31.26
CA LEU A 9 -32.97 -43.51 -30.98
C LEU A 9 -34.43 -43.57 -31.45
N SER A 10 -34.82 -44.55 -32.27
CA SER A 10 -36.23 -44.71 -32.70
C SER A 10 -37.11 -45.43 -31.68
N ASN A 11 -36.50 -46.09 -30.68
CA ASN A 11 -37.23 -46.74 -29.60
C ASN A 11 -37.62 -45.70 -28.54
N ARG A 12 -38.93 -45.55 -28.28
CA ARG A 12 -39.47 -44.60 -27.29
C ARG A 12 -38.83 -44.77 -25.91
N THR A 13 -38.56 -46.00 -25.48
CA THR A 13 -37.93 -46.29 -24.18
C THR A 13 -36.49 -45.78 -24.12
N ASN A 14 -35.71 -45.94 -25.20
CA ASN A 14 -34.34 -45.44 -25.27
C ASN A 14 -34.30 -43.91 -25.33
N LEU A 15 -35.27 -43.28 -25.99
CA LEU A 15 -35.41 -41.83 -26.06
C LEU A 15 -35.67 -41.23 -24.68
N ILE A 16 -36.53 -41.88 -23.87
CA ILE A 16 -36.78 -41.52 -22.47
C ILE A 16 -35.51 -41.69 -21.63
N LEU A 17 -34.80 -42.81 -21.76
CA LEU A 17 -33.54 -43.07 -21.04
C LEU A 17 -32.47 -42.01 -21.34
N VAL A 18 -32.30 -41.63 -22.61
CA VAL A 18 -31.36 -40.56 -23.00
C VAL A 18 -31.80 -39.22 -22.42
N GLY A 19 -33.10 -38.91 -22.45
CA GLY A 19 -33.63 -37.69 -21.84
C GLY A 19 -33.38 -37.61 -20.33
N VAL A 20 -33.59 -38.70 -19.60
CA VAL A 20 -33.30 -38.80 -18.16
C VAL A 20 -31.80 -38.66 -17.88
N LEU A 21 -30.95 -39.30 -18.69
CA LEU A 21 -29.49 -39.19 -18.52
C LEU A 21 -28.99 -37.76 -18.72
N VAL A 22 -29.47 -37.06 -19.75
CA VAL A 22 -29.12 -35.65 -20.00
C VAL A 22 -29.61 -34.77 -18.84
N LEU A 23 -30.81 -35.04 -18.31
CA LEU A 23 -31.37 -34.29 -17.19
C LEU A 23 -30.60 -34.53 -15.89
N LEU A 24 -30.13 -35.76 -15.64
CA LEU A 24 -29.27 -36.09 -14.50
C LEU A 24 -27.87 -35.47 -14.64
N LEU A 25 -27.28 -35.44 -15.84
CA LEU A 25 -25.99 -34.80 -16.08
C LEU A 25 -26.08 -33.28 -15.92
N ALA A 26 -27.09 -32.65 -16.53
CA ALA A 26 -27.33 -31.21 -16.40
C ALA A 26 -27.66 -30.83 -14.94
N GLY A 27 -28.54 -31.59 -14.28
CA GLY A 27 -28.88 -31.39 -12.88
C GLY A 27 -27.70 -31.63 -11.95
N GLY A 28 -26.86 -32.64 -12.24
CA GLY A 28 -25.64 -32.95 -11.49
C GLY A 28 -24.59 -31.85 -11.62
N ILE A 29 -24.35 -31.32 -12.82
CA ILE A 29 -23.44 -30.18 -13.04
C ILE A 29 -23.98 -28.94 -12.34
N PHE A 30 -25.28 -28.65 -12.46
CA PHE A 30 -25.91 -27.51 -11.81
C PHE A 30 -25.84 -27.60 -10.28
N ALA A 31 -26.16 -28.76 -9.71
CA ALA A 31 -26.05 -29.00 -8.27
C ALA A 31 -24.58 -28.92 -7.80
N PHE A 32 -23.64 -29.46 -8.58
CA PHE A 32 -22.22 -29.37 -8.25
C PHE A 32 -21.72 -27.92 -8.22
N GLN A 33 -22.07 -27.13 -9.22
CA GLN A 33 -21.76 -25.69 -9.27
C GLN A 33 -22.48 -24.91 -8.16
N ARG A 34 -23.70 -25.30 -7.77
CA ARG A 34 -24.48 -24.59 -6.75
C ARG A 34 -24.01 -24.89 -5.32
N PHE A 35 -23.65 -26.14 -5.04
CA PHE A 35 -23.39 -26.62 -3.68
C PHE A 35 -21.90 -26.81 -3.36
N PHE A 36 -21.05 -27.06 -4.37
CA PHE A 36 -19.63 -27.36 -4.15
C PHE A 36 -18.67 -26.30 -4.70
N ALA A 37 -19.11 -25.44 -5.62
CA ALA A 37 -18.36 -24.22 -5.89
C ALA A 37 -18.61 -23.27 -4.71
N GLY A 38 -17.67 -23.25 -3.75
CA GLY A 38 -17.76 -22.41 -2.56
C GLY A 38 -18.04 -20.95 -2.92
N ASP A 39 -18.78 -20.26 -2.06
CA ASP A 39 -19.10 -18.84 -2.27
C ASP A 39 -17.78 -18.05 -2.36
N PRO A 40 -17.45 -17.44 -3.53
CA PRO A 40 -16.29 -16.59 -3.64
C PRO A 40 -16.37 -15.38 -2.69
N ASN A 41 -17.53 -15.07 -2.13
CA ASN A 41 -17.77 -14.02 -1.15
C ASN A 41 -17.97 -14.54 0.28
N ALA A 42 -17.70 -15.82 0.56
CA ALA A 42 -17.67 -16.30 1.94
C ALA A 42 -16.77 -15.39 2.79
N ILE A 43 -17.26 -14.96 3.94
CA ILE A 43 -16.52 -14.13 4.90
C ILE A 43 -15.32 -14.96 5.37
N VAL A 44 -14.14 -14.64 4.86
CA VAL A 44 -12.87 -15.21 5.29
C VAL A 44 -12.33 -14.29 6.38
N GLU A 45 -11.96 -14.85 7.51
CA GLU A 45 -11.26 -14.10 8.56
C GLU A 45 -9.94 -13.57 8.00
N GLU A 46 -9.72 -12.25 8.11
CA GLU A 46 -8.50 -11.63 7.61
C GLU A 46 -7.35 -11.89 8.58
N ILE A 47 -6.22 -12.36 8.04
CA ILE A 47 -4.98 -12.56 8.80
C ILE A 47 -4.18 -11.27 8.73
N ASP A 48 -3.87 -10.69 9.89
CA ASP A 48 -2.99 -9.53 9.97
C ASP A 48 -1.54 -9.92 9.61
N LEU A 49 -1.02 -9.35 8.53
CA LEU A 49 0.37 -9.46 8.12
C LEU A 49 1.07 -8.13 8.36
N ALA A 50 2.00 -8.11 9.31
CA ALA A 50 2.76 -6.91 9.64
C ALA A 50 3.80 -6.58 8.55
N PHE A 51 4.57 -7.58 8.09
CA PHE A 51 5.61 -7.40 7.09
C PHE A 51 5.91 -8.70 6.35
N ASP A 52 6.03 -8.65 5.02
CA ASP A 52 6.46 -9.73 4.15
C ASP A 52 7.44 -9.18 3.10
N PRO A 53 8.76 -9.50 3.16
CA PRO A 53 9.74 -8.99 2.22
C PRO A 53 9.49 -9.41 0.77
N GLU A 54 8.73 -10.49 0.55
CA GLU A 54 8.34 -10.97 -0.79
C GLU A 54 6.90 -10.57 -1.16
N GLY A 55 6.18 -9.96 -0.22
CA GLY A 55 4.79 -9.53 -0.36
C GLY A 55 4.61 -8.27 -1.21
N PRO A 56 3.35 -7.81 -1.36
CA PRO A 56 3.06 -6.55 -2.01
C PRO A 56 3.42 -5.40 -1.08
N TYR A 57 3.73 -4.25 -1.66
CA TYR A 57 4.00 -3.04 -0.89
C TYR A 57 3.45 -1.82 -1.62
N ALA A 58 3.12 -0.80 -0.83
CA ALA A 58 2.51 0.44 -1.28
C ALA A 58 3.47 1.61 -1.10
N LEU A 59 3.75 2.33 -2.18
CA LEU A 59 4.43 3.61 -2.14
C LEU A 59 3.39 4.72 -2.28
N LEU A 60 3.48 5.72 -1.41
CA LEU A 60 2.66 6.92 -1.49
C LEU A 60 3.52 8.06 -2.02
N TYR A 61 3.05 8.76 -3.05
CA TYR A 61 3.71 9.96 -3.59
C TYR A 61 2.79 11.16 -3.41
N PRO A 62 3.20 12.22 -2.71
CA PRO A 62 2.35 13.36 -2.51
C PRO A 62 2.25 14.19 -3.78
N ARG A 63 1.09 14.78 -4.04
CA ARG A 63 0.98 15.86 -5.01
C ARG A 63 1.64 17.11 -4.43
N ARG A 64 2.22 17.96 -5.29
CA ARG A 64 2.95 19.16 -4.86
C ARG A 64 2.10 20.14 -4.05
N ASP A 65 0.79 20.17 -4.27
CA ASP A 65 -0.16 21.02 -3.53
C ASP A 65 -0.66 20.39 -2.23
N GLY A 66 -0.34 19.12 -1.97
CA GLY A 66 -0.75 18.37 -0.78
C GLY A 66 -2.22 17.95 -0.75
N ASN A 67 -2.94 18.08 -1.87
CA ASN A 67 -4.38 17.78 -1.94
C ASN A 67 -4.67 16.35 -2.41
N ALA A 68 -3.64 15.57 -2.73
CA ALA A 68 -3.76 14.20 -3.21
C ALA A 68 -2.50 13.39 -2.96
N LEU A 69 -2.64 12.07 -2.93
CA LEU A 69 -1.55 11.10 -3.01
C LEU A 69 -1.71 10.26 -4.26
N ASN A 70 -0.60 9.89 -4.90
CA ASN A 70 -0.59 8.77 -5.84
C ASN A 70 -0.16 7.52 -5.09
N LEU A 71 -1.07 6.55 -4.99
CA LEU A 71 -0.82 5.21 -4.45
C LEU A 71 -0.23 4.35 -5.57
N SER A 72 1.01 3.92 -5.42
CA SER A 72 1.67 2.95 -6.29
C SER A 72 1.82 1.61 -5.57
N LEU A 73 1.03 0.63 -5.98
CA LEU A 73 1.11 -0.74 -5.47
C LEU A 73 2.06 -1.57 -6.33
N LYS A 74 2.97 -2.29 -5.69
CA LYS A 74 3.98 -3.13 -6.32
C LYS A 74 3.76 -4.61 -5.96
N ARG A 75 4.24 -5.50 -6.83
CA ARG A 75 4.15 -6.97 -6.73
C ARG A 75 2.73 -7.54 -6.64
N THR A 76 1.78 -6.88 -7.27
CA THR A 76 0.35 -7.25 -7.20
C THR A 76 -0.04 -8.47 -8.04
N GLY A 77 0.84 -8.95 -8.93
CA GLY A 77 0.50 -9.91 -9.98
C GLY A 77 0.09 -11.31 -9.51
N THR A 78 0.40 -11.68 -8.26
CA THR A 78 0.06 -13.01 -7.72
C THR A 78 -1.25 -13.04 -6.91
N TYR A 79 -1.89 -11.88 -6.70
CA TYR A 79 -3.07 -11.74 -5.86
C TYR A 79 -4.36 -11.72 -6.68
N ASP A 80 -5.45 -12.21 -6.11
CA ASP A 80 -6.74 -12.32 -6.77
C ASP A 80 -7.56 -11.06 -6.63
N LYS A 81 -7.45 -10.38 -5.49
CA LYS A 81 -8.12 -9.10 -5.22
C LYS A 81 -7.26 -8.29 -4.27
N ILE A 82 -7.18 -6.99 -4.51
CA ILE A 82 -6.57 -6.03 -3.61
C ILE A 82 -7.53 -4.85 -3.51
N SER A 83 -7.97 -4.52 -2.30
CA SER A 83 -8.63 -3.26 -1.99
C SER A 83 -7.81 -2.49 -0.96
N TYR A 84 -7.98 -1.18 -0.94
CA TYR A 84 -7.27 -0.31 -0.03
C TYR A 84 -8.26 0.60 0.72
N GLU A 85 -7.86 0.99 1.91
CA GLU A 85 -8.48 2.04 2.71
C GLU A 85 -7.38 3.00 3.17
N LEU A 86 -7.50 4.26 2.80
CA LEU A 86 -6.65 5.33 3.31
C LEU A 86 -7.46 6.14 4.32
N ALA A 87 -7.08 6.09 5.59
CA ALA A 87 -7.70 6.87 6.67
C ALA A 87 -6.77 8.01 7.09
N TYR A 88 -7.32 9.20 7.37
CA TYR A 88 -6.56 10.37 7.79
C TYR A 88 -7.39 11.35 8.63
N VAL A 89 -6.72 12.23 9.35
CA VAL A 89 -7.36 13.32 10.09
C VAL A 89 -7.24 14.61 9.30
N ALA A 90 -8.36 15.32 9.15
CA ALA A 90 -8.42 16.65 8.54
C ALA A 90 -8.87 17.70 9.55
N ASN A 91 -8.51 18.97 9.35
CA ASN A 91 -8.98 20.05 10.21
C ASN A 91 -10.50 20.23 10.10
N ALA A 92 -11.16 20.42 11.25
CA ALA A 92 -12.60 20.60 11.30
C ALA A 92 -13.06 21.88 10.58
N ASP A 93 -12.34 22.98 10.77
CA ASP A 93 -12.64 24.31 10.22
C ASP A 93 -12.65 24.38 8.68
N ALA A 94 -11.88 23.51 8.03
CA ALA A 94 -11.65 23.51 6.60
C ALA A 94 -12.85 23.04 5.77
N THR A 95 -13.79 22.34 6.40
CA THR A 95 -14.90 21.71 5.67
C THR A 95 -16.04 22.69 5.41
N GLY A 96 -15.98 23.93 5.91
CA GLY A 96 -16.91 25.04 5.63
C GLY A 96 -18.39 24.66 5.71
N SER A 97 -18.70 23.63 6.49
CA SER A 97 -20.04 23.09 6.69
C SER A 97 -20.59 23.63 8.02
N LYS A 98 -21.91 23.76 8.13
CA LYS A 98 -22.54 24.15 9.39
C LYS A 98 -22.22 23.19 10.54
N ASP A 99 -21.92 21.94 10.19
CA ASP A 99 -21.54 20.90 11.15
C ASP A 99 -20.11 21.12 11.65
N SER A 100 -19.19 21.60 10.81
CA SER A 100 -17.82 21.96 11.26
C SER A 100 -17.78 23.17 12.19
N GLU A 101 -18.64 24.16 12.00
CA GLU A 101 -18.71 25.32 12.92
C GLU A 101 -19.07 24.88 14.33
N ARG A 102 -20.03 23.94 14.46
CA ARG A 102 -20.38 23.32 15.74
C ARG A 102 -19.25 22.50 16.35
N LEU A 103 -18.53 21.71 15.55
CA LEU A 103 -17.41 20.91 16.04
C LEU A 103 -16.31 21.80 16.63
N VAL A 104 -16.01 22.93 15.99
CA VAL A 104 -15.04 23.90 16.52
C VAL A 104 -15.55 24.58 17.79
N GLU A 105 -16.84 24.91 17.88
CA GLU A 105 -17.47 25.42 19.12
C GLU A 105 -17.38 24.40 20.27
N ASP A 106 -17.47 23.10 19.96
CA ASP A 106 -17.32 21.99 20.90
C ASP A 106 -15.85 21.64 21.21
N GLY A 107 -14.88 22.40 20.67
CA GLY A 107 -13.45 22.22 20.91
C GLY A 107 -12.80 21.06 20.13
N ILE A 108 -13.48 20.52 19.13
CA ILE A 108 -12.98 19.44 18.26
C ILE A 108 -12.19 20.06 17.10
N SER A 109 -10.88 19.79 17.05
CA SER A 109 -9.97 20.37 16.04
C SER A 109 -9.84 19.53 14.76
N GLY A 110 -10.17 18.23 14.81
CA GLY A 110 -9.96 17.29 13.71
C GLY A 110 -11.18 16.41 13.41
N ILE A 111 -11.31 15.96 12.17
CA ILE A 111 -12.35 15.07 11.67
C ILE A 111 -11.68 13.89 10.96
N ASP A 112 -12.07 12.68 11.34
CA ASP A 112 -11.64 11.46 10.66
C ASP A 112 -12.26 11.37 9.26
N ARG A 113 -11.41 11.10 8.28
CA ARG A 113 -11.76 10.97 6.87
C ARG A 113 -11.15 9.68 6.33
N GLY A 114 -11.70 9.21 5.21
CA GLY A 114 -11.09 8.10 4.51
C GLY A 114 -11.54 7.95 3.07
N VAL A 115 -10.71 7.27 2.30
CA VAL A 115 -10.96 6.89 0.91
C VAL A 115 -10.72 5.40 0.76
N MET A 116 -11.71 4.69 0.22
CA MET A 116 -11.60 3.27 -0.09
C MET A 116 -11.64 3.05 -1.60
N GLY A 117 -10.94 2.02 -2.08
CA GLY A 117 -10.94 1.65 -3.48
C GLY A 117 -10.53 0.20 -3.72
N GLU A 118 -10.76 -0.27 -4.94
CA GLU A 118 -10.41 -1.61 -5.37
C GLU A 118 -9.51 -1.55 -6.61
N VAL A 119 -8.48 -2.40 -6.62
CA VAL A 119 -7.52 -2.51 -7.71
C VAL A 119 -8.03 -3.54 -8.73
N ASP A 120 -7.97 -3.20 -10.02
CA ASP A 120 -8.34 -4.13 -11.10
C ASP A 120 -7.27 -5.23 -11.30
N THR A 121 -7.30 -6.27 -10.46
CA THR A 121 -6.39 -7.43 -10.49
C THR A 121 -6.66 -8.39 -11.66
N SER A 122 -7.68 -8.15 -12.50
CA SER A 122 -8.05 -9.07 -13.60
C SER A 122 -6.93 -9.26 -14.63
N LYS A 123 -6.11 -8.23 -14.83
CA LYS A 123 -4.99 -8.22 -15.77
C LYS A 123 -3.69 -8.77 -15.17
N LYS A 124 -3.71 -9.16 -13.88
CA LYS A 124 -2.55 -9.67 -13.13
C LYS A 124 -1.28 -8.83 -13.34
N LYS A 125 -1.43 -7.51 -13.42
CA LYS A 125 -0.27 -6.60 -13.53
C LYS A 125 0.54 -6.69 -12.24
N SER A 126 1.85 -6.51 -12.36
CA SER A 126 2.75 -6.44 -11.20
C SER A 126 2.66 -5.10 -10.47
N GLU A 127 2.10 -4.07 -11.11
CA GLU A 127 2.02 -2.72 -10.57
C GLU A 127 0.68 -2.05 -10.89
N TYR A 128 0.20 -1.23 -9.97
CA TYR A 128 -0.99 -0.40 -10.12
C TYR A 128 -0.78 0.98 -9.52
N GLU A 129 -1.34 1.99 -10.16
CA GLU A 129 -1.30 3.38 -9.72
C GLU A 129 -2.71 3.94 -9.61
N GLN A 130 -2.97 4.68 -8.53
CA GLN A 130 -4.27 5.31 -8.28
C GLN A 130 -4.07 6.64 -7.56
N GLU A 131 -4.63 7.72 -8.11
CA GLU A 131 -4.69 8.98 -7.39
C GLU A 131 -5.80 8.94 -6.34
N ILE A 132 -5.46 9.33 -5.11
CA ILE A 132 -6.37 9.46 -3.97
C ILE A 132 -6.42 10.93 -3.61
N LEU A 133 -7.59 11.55 -3.80
CA LEU A 133 -7.82 12.95 -3.46
C LEU A 133 -8.17 13.09 -1.98
N PHE A 134 -7.59 14.08 -1.30
CA PHE A 134 -8.00 14.47 0.03
C PHE A 134 -9.20 15.42 -0.06
N GLY A 135 -10.40 14.86 -0.01
CA GLY A 135 -11.65 15.61 -0.07
C GLY A 135 -12.62 15.03 -1.08
N THR A 136 -13.47 15.89 -1.66
CA THR A 136 -14.56 15.47 -2.55
C THR A 136 -14.64 16.34 -3.79
N CYS A 137 -15.02 15.74 -4.92
CA CYS A 137 -15.26 16.45 -6.17
C CYS A 137 -16.69 16.18 -6.66
N SER A 138 -17.41 17.24 -7.02
CA SER A 138 -18.74 17.15 -7.63
C SER A 138 -18.84 18.13 -8.80
N LYS A 139 -19.28 17.65 -9.97
CA LYS A 139 -19.46 18.47 -11.18
C LYS A 139 -18.25 19.36 -11.52
N ASN A 140 -17.04 18.78 -11.46
CA ASN A 140 -15.75 19.46 -11.71
C ASN A 140 -15.35 20.53 -10.68
N VAL A 141 -16.05 20.62 -9.55
CA VAL A 141 -15.64 21.47 -8.42
C VAL A 141 -15.15 20.55 -7.31
N CYS A 142 -13.88 20.69 -6.94
CA CYS A 142 -13.27 19.93 -5.87
C CYS A 142 -13.14 20.78 -4.60
N LYS A 143 -13.52 20.20 -3.47
CA LYS A 143 -13.28 20.74 -2.14
C LYS A 143 -12.29 19.84 -1.44
N TYR A 144 -11.13 20.39 -1.12
CA TYR A 144 -10.03 19.67 -0.50
C TYR A 144 -10.04 19.82 1.01
N ASP A 145 -9.73 18.74 1.70
CA ASP A 145 -9.48 18.76 3.14
C ASP A 145 -8.17 19.52 3.42
N GLN A 146 -8.08 20.20 4.57
CA GLN A 146 -6.88 20.92 5.00
C GLN A 146 -6.31 20.29 6.27
N GLY A 147 -5.04 20.56 6.55
CA GLY A 147 -4.36 20.07 7.76
C GLY A 147 -4.14 18.55 7.78
N VAL A 148 -4.11 17.91 6.61
CA VAL A 148 -3.79 16.49 6.51
C VAL A 148 -2.30 16.31 6.74
N GLU A 149 -1.93 15.66 7.85
CA GLU A 149 -0.52 15.46 8.25
C GLU A 149 -0.17 13.99 8.43
N ASN A 150 -1.12 13.14 8.81
CA ASN A 150 -0.88 11.73 9.09
C ASN A 150 -2.09 10.89 8.73
N GLY A 151 -1.85 9.58 8.66
CA GLY A 151 -2.91 8.62 8.44
C GLY A 151 -2.41 7.20 8.39
N THR A 152 -3.32 6.31 8.02
CA THR A 152 -3.09 4.87 7.88
C THR A 152 -3.48 4.43 6.48
N LEU A 153 -2.71 3.52 5.91
CA LEU A 153 -3.07 2.77 4.70
C LEU A 153 -3.30 1.32 5.10
N THR A 154 -4.50 0.82 4.83
CA THR A 154 -4.86 -0.59 5.01
C THR A 154 -5.01 -1.22 3.64
N LEU A 155 -4.30 -2.33 3.40
CA LEU A 155 -4.49 -3.18 2.24
C LEU A 155 -5.23 -4.45 2.65
N HIS A 156 -6.32 -4.74 1.95
CA HIS A 156 -7.05 -5.98 2.04
C HIS A 156 -6.72 -6.82 0.82
N ILE A 157 -6.04 -7.95 1.02
CA ILE A 157 -5.45 -8.75 -0.05
C ILE A 157 -6.05 -10.15 -0.01
N ARG A 158 -6.49 -10.66 -1.17
CA ARG A 158 -6.97 -12.03 -1.32
C ARG A 158 -6.04 -12.85 -2.20
N LYS A 159 -5.68 -14.05 -1.74
CA LYS A 159 -4.91 -15.04 -2.51
C LYS A 159 -5.53 -16.42 -2.33
N GLY A 160 -6.23 -16.91 -3.34
CA GLY A 160 -7.01 -18.13 -3.26
C GLY A 160 -8.06 -18.06 -2.15
N LYS A 161 -7.90 -18.91 -1.12
CA LYS A 161 -8.80 -18.98 0.03
C LYS A 161 -8.38 -18.09 1.20
N GLU A 162 -7.19 -17.50 1.13
CA GLU A 162 -6.63 -16.71 2.22
C GLU A 162 -6.94 -15.22 1.98
N ALA A 163 -7.27 -14.53 3.07
CA ALA A 163 -7.46 -13.10 3.12
C ALA A 163 -6.46 -12.51 4.13
N TYR A 164 -5.79 -11.45 3.73
CA TYR A 164 -4.78 -10.78 4.54
C TYR A 164 -5.11 -9.32 4.68
N ARG A 165 -4.78 -8.76 5.84
CA ARG A 165 -4.84 -7.33 6.11
C ARG A 165 -3.44 -6.84 6.45
N MET A 166 -3.00 -5.80 5.76
CA MET A 166 -1.73 -5.15 6.03
C MET A 166 -1.98 -3.68 6.33
N VAL A 167 -1.43 -3.17 7.42
CA VAL A 167 -1.70 -1.81 7.93
C VAL A 167 -0.37 -1.07 8.04
N THR A 168 -0.26 0.10 7.43
CA THR A 168 0.93 0.96 7.51
C THR A 168 0.57 2.38 7.89
N GLN A 169 1.47 3.04 8.61
CA GLN A 169 1.33 4.45 8.94
C GLN A 169 2.06 5.33 7.93
N TRP A 170 1.58 6.56 7.77
CA TRP A 170 2.24 7.57 6.96
C TRP A 170 2.14 8.96 7.57
N LYS A 171 3.10 9.81 7.23
CA LYS A 171 3.18 11.21 7.67
C LYS A 171 3.56 12.13 6.51
N LEU A 172 2.63 13.00 6.15
CA LEU A 172 2.74 14.05 5.13
C LEU A 172 3.30 15.33 5.76
N GLN A 173 4.38 15.87 5.20
CA GLN A 173 5.12 17.00 5.80
C GLN A 173 5.54 18.00 4.72
N LYS A 174 5.52 19.29 5.07
CA LYS A 174 6.14 20.34 4.27
C LYS A 174 7.59 20.51 4.70
N PRO A 175 8.58 20.19 3.85
CA PRO A 175 9.98 20.20 4.25
C PRO A 175 10.49 21.61 4.59
N ASP A 176 9.97 22.67 3.96
CA ASP A 176 10.35 24.05 4.25
C ASP A 176 9.84 24.53 5.62
N VAL A 177 8.63 24.13 6.00
CA VAL A 177 8.04 24.39 7.33
C VAL A 177 8.78 23.60 8.40
N ALA A 178 9.13 22.35 8.10
CA ALA A 178 9.89 21.48 9.00
C ALA A 178 11.40 21.79 9.04
N LEU A 179 11.86 22.83 8.33
CA LEU A 179 13.27 23.24 8.26
C LEU A 179 14.21 22.08 7.84
N GLY A 180 13.74 21.25 6.90
CA GLY A 180 14.48 20.09 6.40
C GLY A 180 14.52 18.89 7.35
N LYS A 181 13.80 18.93 8.49
CA LYS A 181 13.75 17.85 9.48
C LYS A 181 12.45 17.06 9.38
N LEU A 182 12.51 15.91 8.73
CA LEU A 182 11.37 15.03 8.50
C LEU A 182 11.44 13.83 9.43
N SER A 183 10.29 13.36 9.90
CA SER A 183 10.20 12.10 10.67
C SER A 183 9.07 11.20 10.19
N SER A 184 9.17 9.90 10.48
CA SER A 184 8.04 8.97 10.39
C SER A 184 6.95 9.30 11.43
N GLY A 185 5.79 8.65 11.30
CA GLY A 185 4.70 8.78 12.27
C GLY A 185 5.08 8.28 13.67
N ASP A 186 5.90 7.23 13.74
CA ASP A 186 6.41 6.61 14.97
C ASP A 186 7.75 7.21 15.47
N GLU A 187 8.28 8.21 14.76
CA GLU A 187 9.56 8.88 15.03
C GLU A 187 10.83 8.01 15.01
N HIS A 188 10.75 6.73 14.66
CA HIS A 188 11.92 5.85 14.57
C HIS A 188 12.76 6.10 13.31
N PHE A 189 12.20 6.72 12.27
CA PHE A 189 12.91 7.17 11.09
C PHE A 189 12.94 8.69 11.03
N LYS A 190 14.13 9.26 10.81
CA LYS A 190 14.34 10.71 10.64
C LYS A 190 15.25 10.99 9.45
N TYR A 191 14.93 12.06 8.73
CA TYR A 191 15.75 12.58 7.65
C TYR A 191 15.97 14.07 7.84
N GLU A 192 17.23 14.51 7.84
CA GLU A 192 17.62 15.91 8.04
C GLU A 192 18.49 16.40 6.88
N THR A 193 18.11 17.52 6.26
CA THR A 193 18.91 18.17 5.20
C THR A 193 19.26 19.61 5.56
N THR A 194 20.40 20.07 5.07
CA THR A 194 20.86 21.47 5.19
C THR A 194 20.52 22.31 3.95
N ALA A 195 19.68 21.80 3.06
CA ALA A 195 19.25 22.55 1.87
C ALA A 195 18.53 23.84 2.24
N SER A 196 18.60 24.83 1.36
CA SER A 196 17.98 26.13 1.57
C SER A 196 16.46 26.04 1.61
N ARG A 197 15.81 27.01 2.27
CA ARG A 197 14.34 27.06 2.34
C ARG A 197 13.72 27.14 0.95
N GLU A 198 14.38 27.82 0.02
CA GLU A 198 13.98 27.94 -1.37
C GLU A 198 13.96 26.57 -2.07
N GLU A 199 15.01 25.76 -1.91
CA GLU A 199 15.06 24.39 -2.43
C GLU A 199 13.96 23.52 -1.83
N LEU A 200 13.74 23.60 -0.52
CA LEU A 200 12.69 22.83 0.17
C LEU A 200 11.28 23.26 -0.27
N THR A 201 11.05 24.55 -0.49
CA THR A 201 9.77 25.08 -0.99
C THR A 201 9.43 24.56 -2.38
N LEU A 202 10.44 24.30 -3.23
CA LEU A 202 10.23 23.76 -4.58
C LEU A 202 9.74 22.31 -4.57
N VAL A 203 10.01 21.55 -3.50
CA VAL A 203 9.51 20.18 -3.30
C VAL A 203 8.00 20.20 -3.02
N GLY A 204 7.53 21.14 -2.19
CA GLY A 204 6.14 21.27 -1.78
C GLY A 204 5.80 20.39 -0.58
N TYR A 205 5.56 19.10 -0.83
CA TYR A 205 5.27 18.12 0.22
C TYR A 205 6.17 16.90 0.11
N THR A 206 6.38 16.25 1.23
CA THR A 206 7.09 14.97 1.38
C THR A 206 6.19 14.03 2.16
N ILE A 207 6.29 12.73 1.92
CA ILE A 207 5.62 11.73 2.75
C ILE A 207 6.63 10.68 3.19
N ILE A 208 6.54 10.32 4.46
CA ILE A 208 7.23 9.15 5.00
C ILE A 208 6.17 8.11 5.32
N ASN A 209 6.23 6.94 4.68
CA ASN A 209 5.31 5.85 4.95
C ASN A 209 6.04 4.55 5.25
N GLU A 210 5.49 3.79 6.19
CA GLU A 210 5.93 2.41 6.46
C GLU A 210 5.55 1.50 5.29
N LEU A 211 6.34 0.45 5.09
CA LEU A 211 6.09 -0.54 4.04
C LEU A 211 5.81 -1.91 4.62
N THR A 212 4.87 -2.61 3.99
CA THR A 212 4.47 -4.01 4.27
C THR A 212 5.38 -5.04 3.59
N GLY A 213 6.30 -4.58 2.76
CA GLY A 213 7.22 -5.38 1.97
C GLY A 213 8.26 -4.47 1.31
N VAL A 214 9.13 -5.04 0.48
CA VAL A 214 10.25 -4.29 -0.11
C VAL A 214 10.58 -4.73 -1.52
N PRO A 215 11.35 -3.91 -2.28
CA PRO A 215 12.07 -4.39 -3.45
C PRO A 215 12.95 -5.59 -3.12
N LYS A 216 13.38 -6.33 -4.16
CA LYS A 216 14.15 -7.56 -3.97
C LYS A 216 15.43 -7.24 -3.19
N LEU A 217 15.65 -7.96 -2.10
CA LEU A 217 16.82 -7.77 -1.24
C LEU A 217 18.10 -8.27 -1.93
N PRO A 218 19.27 -7.68 -1.61
CA PRO A 218 20.54 -8.26 -1.98
C PRO A 218 20.68 -9.69 -1.42
N SER A 219 21.37 -10.56 -2.14
CA SER A 219 21.54 -11.96 -1.73
C SER A 219 22.22 -12.07 -0.36
N GLY A 220 21.70 -12.92 0.52
CA GLY A 220 22.26 -13.13 1.86
C GLY A 220 22.01 -11.97 2.83
N LYS A 221 21.08 -11.06 2.52
CA LYS A 221 20.67 -9.98 3.40
C LYS A 221 19.25 -10.19 3.93
N GLU A 222 19.05 -9.82 5.18
CA GLU A 222 17.74 -9.74 5.83
C GLU A 222 17.46 -8.31 6.32
N ILE A 223 16.19 -8.00 6.58
CA ILE A 223 15.78 -6.70 7.12
C ILE A 223 15.74 -6.77 8.65
N LEU A 224 16.22 -5.70 9.29
CA LEU A 224 16.05 -5.47 10.72
C LEU A 224 15.10 -4.28 10.95
N GLY A 225 14.01 -4.53 11.67
CA GLY A 225 13.03 -3.51 12.02
C GLY A 225 12.13 -3.06 10.85
N THR A 226 11.57 -1.86 10.98
CA THR A 226 10.61 -1.29 10.04
C THR A 226 11.30 -0.71 8.81
N VAL A 227 10.65 -0.84 7.65
CA VAL A 227 11.08 -0.22 6.40
C VAL A 227 10.26 1.03 6.12
N TYR A 228 10.93 2.12 5.72
CA TYR A 228 10.28 3.40 5.43
C TYR A 228 10.56 3.82 4.00
N ALA A 229 9.56 4.38 3.33
CA ALA A 229 9.74 5.13 2.10
C ALA A 229 9.65 6.62 2.40
N LEU A 230 10.68 7.38 2.03
CA LEU A 230 10.61 8.84 1.92
C LEU A 230 10.36 9.16 0.44
N ASN A 231 9.19 9.71 0.13
CA ASN A 231 8.79 10.06 -1.22
C ASN A 231 8.47 11.54 -1.37
N VAL A 232 8.71 12.06 -2.57
CA VAL A 232 8.39 13.42 -3.02
C VAL A 232 7.47 13.35 -4.25
N PRO A 233 6.89 14.46 -4.74
CA PRO A 233 6.11 14.43 -5.96
C PRO A 233 6.94 13.89 -7.13
N LEU A 234 6.39 13.01 -7.96
CA LEU A 234 7.09 12.20 -8.97
C LEU A 234 8.05 12.97 -9.92
N ALA A 235 7.83 14.26 -10.14
CA ALA A 235 8.68 15.11 -10.99
C ALA A 235 9.74 15.92 -10.20
N LYS A 236 10.00 15.55 -8.95
CA LYS A 236 10.92 16.21 -8.02
C LYS A 236 11.92 15.22 -7.46
N SER A 237 13.04 15.75 -7.00
CA SER A 237 14.01 15.05 -6.17
C SER A 237 14.13 15.77 -4.83
N PHE A 238 14.52 15.04 -3.80
CA PHE A 238 14.78 15.57 -2.48
C PHE A 238 16.28 15.83 -2.29
N PRO A 239 16.67 16.94 -1.65
CA PRO A 239 18.07 17.21 -1.39
C PRO A 239 18.74 16.14 -0.52
N LYS A 240 20.06 16.00 -0.68
CA LYS A 240 20.89 15.13 0.17
C LYS A 240 20.79 15.52 1.65
N GLY A 241 20.99 14.57 2.54
CA GLY A 241 20.83 14.78 3.98
C GLY A 241 21.33 13.59 4.80
N ALA A 242 21.19 13.69 6.11
CA ALA A 242 21.46 12.61 7.03
C ALA A 242 20.17 11.83 7.33
N VAL A 243 20.26 10.50 7.34
CA VAL A 243 19.18 9.61 7.77
C VAL A 243 19.55 8.99 9.12
N SER A 244 18.57 8.80 9.99
CA SER A 244 18.74 8.02 11.21
C SER A 244 17.57 7.09 11.48
N PHE A 245 17.90 5.91 12.00
CA PHE A 245 16.99 4.90 12.48
C PHE A 245 17.19 4.65 13.97
N GLU A 246 16.11 4.36 14.68
CA GLU A 246 16.14 3.86 16.04
C GLU A 246 15.44 2.50 16.10
N LEU A 247 16.17 1.47 16.55
CA LEU A 247 15.65 0.12 16.71
C LEU A 247 15.22 -0.15 18.16
N ALA A 248 14.34 -1.13 18.35
CA ALA A 248 13.98 -1.60 19.68
C ALA A 248 15.15 -2.28 20.42
N GLU A 249 16.07 -2.88 19.66
CA GLU A 249 17.24 -3.60 20.18
C GLU A 249 18.52 -3.14 19.48
N ASN A 250 19.68 -3.40 20.10
CA ASN A 250 20.96 -3.10 19.47
C ASN A 250 21.14 -3.99 18.23
N PRO A 251 21.42 -3.42 17.05
CA PRO A 251 21.65 -4.21 15.85
C PRO A 251 22.97 -4.99 15.95
N PRO A 252 23.15 -6.05 15.15
CA PRO A 252 24.44 -6.71 15.01
C PRO A 252 25.46 -5.75 14.35
N GLY A 253 26.75 -6.01 14.57
CA GLY A 253 27.82 -5.07 14.17
C GLY A 253 27.98 -4.89 12.65
N ASP A 254 27.46 -5.81 11.86
CA ASP A 254 27.43 -5.77 10.40
C ASP A 254 26.22 -5.03 9.82
N ALA A 255 25.26 -4.61 10.66
CA ALA A 255 24.06 -3.91 10.21
C ALA A 255 24.40 -2.60 9.49
N LYS A 256 23.76 -2.36 8.35
CA LYS A 256 23.90 -1.15 7.53
C LYS A 256 22.55 -0.57 7.17
N ILE A 257 22.45 0.74 7.16
CA ILE A 257 21.35 1.43 6.49
C ILE A 257 21.58 1.26 4.98
N ALA A 258 20.54 0.83 4.28
CA ALA A 258 20.49 0.72 2.85
C ALA A 258 19.37 1.58 2.28
N ARG A 259 19.58 2.15 1.11
CA ARG A 259 18.60 2.95 0.37
C ARG A 259 18.35 2.31 -1.00
N PHE A 260 17.12 1.93 -1.28
CA PHE A 260 16.73 1.50 -2.62
C PHE A 260 16.49 2.71 -3.52
N LEU A 261 17.07 2.65 -4.72
CA LEU A 261 16.92 3.66 -5.76
C LEU A 261 16.10 3.08 -6.92
N ASP A 262 14.83 3.49 -7.02
CA ASP A 262 13.92 3.04 -8.10
C ASP A 262 14.53 3.23 -9.49
N SER A 263 15.24 4.34 -9.71
CA SER A 263 15.89 4.66 -10.99
C SER A 263 16.99 3.69 -11.40
N LYS A 264 17.62 3.01 -10.43
CA LYS A 264 18.66 2.00 -10.66
C LYS A 264 18.17 0.59 -10.43
N ASN A 265 16.98 0.43 -9.84
CA ASN A 265 16.46 -0.84 -9.36
C ASN A 265 17.49 -1.59 -8.49
N ASP A 266 18.16 -0.86 -7.59
CA ASP A 266 19.27 -1.38 -6.80
C ASP A 266 19.35 -0.74 -5.41
N TRP A 267 19.97 -1.47 -4.48
CA TRP A 267 20.21 -1.02 -3.11
C TRP A 267 21.59 -0.38 -2.98
N GLU A 268 21.61 0.88 -2.53
CA GLU A 268 22.81 1.58 -2.12
C GLU A 268 23.06 1.35 -0.63
N ILE A 269 24.16 0.68 -0.28
CA ILE A 269 24.58 0.49 1.12
C ILE A 269 25.29 1.74 1.61
N LEU A 270 24.77 2.37 2.66
CA LEU A 270 25.29 3.63 3.18
C LEU A 270 26.35 3.39 4.26
N GLU A 271 27.31 4.32 4.35
CA GLU A 271 28.31 4.31 5.42
C GLU A 271 27.63 4.59 6.76
N THR A 272 27.35 3.51 7.50
CA THR A 272 26.50 3.56 8.70
C THR A 272 27.34 3.63 9.97
N LYS A 273 27.01 4.60 10.83
CA LYS A 273 27.49 4.72 12.21
C LYS A 273 26.44 4.15 13.16
N ILE A 274 26.86 3.25 14.05
CA ILE A 274 25.99 2.61 15.05
C ILE A 274 26.38 3.17 16.43
N ASN A 275 25.39 3.66 17.19
CA ASN A 275 25.54 4.09 18.57
C ASN A 275 24.38 3.56 19.41
N GLY A 276 24.59 2.44 20.10
CA GLY A 276 23.52 1.71 20.76
C GLY A 276 22.49 1.21 19.75
N SER A 277 21.21 1.52 19.97
CA SER A 277 20.10 1.17 19.09
C SER A 277 19.92 2.13 17.91
N LYS A 278 20.70 3.21 17.85
CA LYS A 278 20.59 4.23 16.81
C LYS A 278 21.61 4.00 15.70
N LEU A 279 21.12 3.97 14.45
CA LEU A 279 21.95 3.95 13.25
C LEU A 279 21.82 5.28 12.52
N SER A 280 22.90 5.76 11.92
CA SER A 280 22.89 6.99 11.13
C SER A 280 23.83 6.92 9.93
N ALA A 281 23.47 7.57 8.83
CA ALA A 281 24.28 7.64 7.62
C ALA A 281 23.94 8.91 6.81
N ASP A 282 24.84 9.32 5.94
CA ASP A 282 24.53 10.32 4.90
C ASP A 282 23.82 9.63 3.72
N SER A 283 22.79 10.27 3.20
CA SER A 283 21.95 9.79 2.10
C SER A 283 21.93 10.81 0.94
N GLY A 284 21.85 10.28 -0.28
CA GLY A 284 21.78 11.08 -1.49
C GLY A 284 20.41 11.68 -1.82
N GLY A 285 19.41 11.63 -0.93
CA GLY A 285 18.03 12.05 -1.21
C GLY A 285 16.97 11.05 -0.73
N GLU A 286 15.80 11.11 -1.35
CA GLU A 286 14.64 10.24 -1.18
C GLU A 286 14.90 8.77 -1.55
N GLY A 287 13.96 7.88 -1.22
CA GLY A 287 14.01 6.45 -1.54
C GLY A 287 13.36 5.57 -0.47
N ILE A 288 13.50 4.25 -0.63
CA ILE A 288 13.10 3.27 0.38
C ILE A 288 14.32 2.97 1.25
N PHE A 289 14.18 3.10 2.56
CA PHE A 289 15.23 2.90 3.53
C PHE A 289 14.93 1.68 4.40
N ALA A 290 15.92 0.81 4.55
CA ALA A 290 15.88 -0.34 5.43
C ALA A 290 17.21 -0.49 6.16
N ILE A 291 17.20 -1.19 7.29
CA ILE A 291 18.43 -1.69 7.91
C ILE A 291 18.61 -3.12 7.44
N LEU A 292 19.76 -3.41 6.82
CA LEU A 292 20.12 -4.73 6.32
C LEU A 292 21.25 -5.32 7.17
N ALA A 293 21.15 -6.62 7.46
CA ALA A 293 22.21 -7.43 8.07
C ALA A 293 22.41 -8.73 7.29
N ASP A 294 23.51 -9.43 7.52
CA ASP A 294 23.74 -10.77 6.96
C ASP A 294 22.68 -11.74 7.49
N SER A 295 22.00 -12.45 6.57
CA SER A 295 21.06 -13.50 6.93
C SER A 295 21.80 -14.66 7.61
N LYS A 296 21.29 -15.13 8.74
CA LYS A 296 21.86 -16.26 9.48
C LYS A 296 21.71 -17.61 8.78
#